data_AF-A0A941Z941-F1
#
_entry.id   AF-A0A941Z941-F1
#
_cell.length_a   1.000
_cell.length_b   1.000
_cell.length_c   1.000
_cell.angle_alpha   90.00
_cell.angle_beta   90.00
_cell.angle_gamma   90.00
#
_symmetry.space_group_name_H-M   'P 1'
#
loop_
_entity.id
_entity.type
_entity.pdbx_description
1 polymer ?
#
loop_
_entity_poly.entity_id
_entity_poly.type
_entity_poly.pdbx_seq_one_letter_code
_entity_poly.pdbx_strand_id
1 'polypeptide(L)'
;MVERFGLQALVLALVLMVAGAVGAATSAAPEPATLRILNREIVTFRAELLGAAPAHRVERARDRLRQIPDAAIDRPITTVSAEIGAA
;
A
#
# COMPACT_ATOMS: atom_id res chain seq x y z
N MET A 1 -30.46 -12.30 43.15
CA MET A 1 -29.10 -12.56 42.62
C MET A 1 -29.09 -12.82 41.11
N VAL A 2 -30.20 -13.31 40.51
CA VAL A 2 -30.31 -13.68 39.08
C VAL A 2 -30.38 -12.46 38.11
N GLU A 3 -30.98 -11.33 38.50
CA GLU A 3 -31.12 -10.16 37.61
C GLU A 3 -29.81 -9.46 37.25
N ARG A 4 -28.82 -9.44 38.17
CA ARG A 4 -27.49 -8.86 37.90
C ARG A 4 -26.71 -9.66 36.85
N PHE A 5 -26.87 -10.98 36.80
CA PHE A 5 -26.21 -11.83 35.81
C PHE A 5 -26.77 -11.62 34.39
N GLY A 6 -28.09 -11.43 34.27
CA GLY A 6 -28.72 -11.12 32.98
C GLY A 6 -28.29 -9.76 32.42
N LEU A 7 -28.22 -8.73 33.26
CA LEU A 7 -27.76 -7.40 32.86
C LEU A 7 -26.28 -7.41 32.46
N GLN A 8 -25.43 -8.14 33.20
CA GLN A 8 -24.01 -8.26 32.87
C GLN A 8 -23.76 -9.03 31.56
N ALA A 9 -24.54 -10.10 31.30
CA ALA A 9 -24.48 -10.83 30.05
C ALA A 9 -24.93 -9.97 28.85
N LEU A 10 -25.97 -9.15 29.03
CA LEU A 10 -26.45 -8.22 28.01
C LEU A 10 -25.42 -7.13 27.70
N VAL A 11 -24.80 -6.54 28.72
CA VAL A 11 -23.74 -5.53 28.55
C VAL A 11 -22.53 -6.12 27.85
N LEU A 12 -22.13 -7.34 28.21
CA LEU A 12 -21.02 -8.03 27.56
C LEU A 12 -21.31 -8.32 26.08
N ALA A 13 -22.52 -8.80 25.77
CA ALA A 13 -22.95 -9.04 24.40
C ALA A 13 -22.97 -7.75 23.56
N LEU A 14 -23.42 -6.63 24.16
CA LEU A 14 -23.42 -5.32 23.52
C LEU A 14 -22.00 -4.83 23.23
N VAL A 15 -21.07 -4.97 24.19
CA VAL A 15 -19.66 -4.59 24.01
C VAL A 15 -18.98 -5.42 22.92
N LEU A 16 -19.27 -6.73 22.86
CA LEU A 16 -18.72 -7.62 21.83
C LEU A 16 -19.25 -7.29 20.43
N MET A 17 -20.53 -6.93 20.30
CA MET A 17 -21.13 -6.49 19.05
C MET A 17 -20.51 -5.18 18.54
N VAL A 18 -20.30 -4.21 19.44
CA VAL A 18 -19.68 -2.92 19.08
C VAL A 18 -18.21 -3.11 18.71
N ALA A 19 -17.46 -3.94 19.45
CA ALA A 19 -16.06 -4.23 19.14
C ALA A 19 -15.89 -4.94 17.79
N GLY A 20 -16.82 -5.83 17.42
CA GLY A 20 -16.82 -6.50 16.12
C GLY A 20 -17.08 -5.56 14.93
N ALA A 21 -17.83 -4.47 15.15
CA ALA A 21 -18.16 -3.51 14.09
C ALA A 21 -17.00 -2.57 13.72
N VAL A 22 -16.07 -2.29 14.65
CA VAL A 22 -14.94 -1.36 14.40
C VAL A 22 -13.84 -1.99 13.53
N GLY A 23 -13.74 -3.33 13.50
CA GLY A 23 -12.75 -4.05 12.70
C GLY A 23 -13.13 -4.25 11.23
N ALA A 24 -14.39 -4.03 10.87
CA ALA A 24 -14.92 -4.28 9.53
C ALA A 24 -15.02 -3.01 8.66
N ALA A 25 -14.23 -1.98 8.96
CA ALA A 25 -13.98 -0.93 8.00
C ALA A 25 -13.20 -1.55 6.83
N THR A 26 -13.92 -1.94 5.77
CA THR A 26 -13.33 -2.29 4.48
C THR A 26 -12.45 -1.12 4.06
N SER A 27 -11.14 -1.27 4.27
CA SER A 27 -10.16 -0.34 3.71
C SER A 27 -10.36 -0.38 2.21
N ALA A 28 -10.80 0.73 1.63
CA ALA A 28 -10.96 0.84 0.19
C ALA A 28 -9.62 0.44 -0.45
N ALA A 29 -9.68 -0.43 -1.46
CA ALA A 29 -8.47 -0.81 -2.17
C ALA A 29 -7.76 0.47 -2.66
N PRO A 30 -6.44 0.58 -2.45
CA PRO A 30 -5.72 1.79 -2.84
C PRO A 30 -5.82 2.00 -4.35
N GLU A 31 -6.04 3.24 -4.76
CA GLU A 31 -6.15 3.58 -6.18
C GLU A 31 -4.81 3.26 -6.89
N PRO A 32 -4.85 2.48 -7.99
CA PRO A 32 -3.63 2.14 -8.72
C PRO A 32 -3.04 3.39 -9.39
N ALA A 33 -1.71 3.48 -9.42
CA ALA A 33 -1.01 4.60 -10.03
C ALA A 33 0.09 4.09 -10.98
N THR A 34 0.15 4.65 -12.18
CA THR A 34 1.07 4.21 -13.23
C THR A 34 2.22 5.19 -13.43
N LEU A 35 3.45 4.67 -13.40
CA LEU A 35 4.65 5.40 -13.80
C LEU A 35 4.76 5.40 -15.32
N ARG A 36 4.69 6.60 -15.91
CA ARG A 36 4.86 6.85 -17.35
C ARG A 36 6.10 7.71 -17.60
N ILE A 37 6.99 7.25 -18.47
CA ILE A 37 8.25 7.91 -18.84
C ILE A 37 8.33 7.98 -20.36
N LEU A 38 8.65 9.14 -20.93
CA LEU A 38 8.75 9.35 -22.39
C LEU A 38 7.55 8.77 -23.17
N ASN A 39 6.33 9.01 -22.69
CA ASN A 39 5.08 8.49 -23.23
C ASN A 39 4.91 6.96 -23.17
N ARG A 40 5.73 6.26 -22.39
CA ARG A 40 5.64 4.81 -22.19
C ARG A 40 5.27 4.46 -20.75
N GLU A 41 4.29 3.60 -20.59
CA GLU A 41 3.94 3.01 -19.29
C GLU A 41 4.99 1.97 -18.91
N ILE A 42 5.56 2.08 -17.71
CA ILE A 42 6.68 1.25 -17.26
C ILE A 42 6.22 0.28 -16.17
N VAL A 43 5.54 0.80 -15.13
CA VAL A 43 5.08 0.04 -13.97
C VAL A 43 3.78 0.64 -13.45
N THR A 44 2.85 -0.23 -13.04
CA THR A 44 1.64 0.15 -12.30
C THR A 44 1.73 -0.34 -10.85
N PHE A 45 1.65 0.58 -9.90
CA PHE A 45 1.57 0.28 -8.48
C PHE A 45 0.11 0.08 -8.08
N ARG A 46 -0.21 -1.05 -7.45
CA ARG A 46 -1.60 -1.43 -7.12
C ARG A 46 -1.88 -1.55 -5.62
N ALA A 47 -0.83 -1.59 -4.81
CA ALA A 47 -0.93 -1.83 -3.39
C ALA A 47 -0.03 -0.86 -2.62
N GLU A 48 -0.42 -0.60 -1.38
CA GLU A 48 0.46 0.05 -0.42
C GLU A 48 1.66 -0.85 -0.14
N LEU A 49 2.83 -0.25 -0.03
CA LEU A 49 4.06 -0.96 0.33
C LEU A 49 4.78 -0.17 1.42
N LEU A 50 4.99 -0.80 2.58
CA LEU A 50 5.61 -0.16 3.75
C LEU A 50 4.91 1.16 4.14
N GLY A 51 3.58 1.18 4.08
CA GLY A 51 2.75 2.37 4.39
C GLY A 51 2.76 3.47 3.32
N ALA A 52 3.39 3.24 2.15
CA ALA A 52 3.37 4.20 1.05
C ALA A 52 2.30 3.83 0.00
N ALA A 53 1.36 4.75 -0.22
CA ALA A 53 0.34 4.64 -1.27
C ALA A 53 0.95 4.58 -2.68
N PRO A 54 0.28 3.94 -3.66
CA PRO A 54 0.73 3.86 -5.05
C PRO A 54 1.17 5.19 -5.66
N ALA A 55 0.38 6.26 -5.49
CA ALA A 55 0.68 7.58 -6.05
C ALA A 55 2.00 8.16 -5.51
N HIS A 56 2.25 8.03 -4.21
CA HIS A 56 3.48 8.50 -3.58
C HIS A 56 4.71 7.74 -4.11
N ARG A 57 4.55 6.45 -4.40
CA ARG A 57 5.61 5.63 -5.01
C ARG A 57 5.91 6.02 -6.45
N VAL A 58 4.90 6.41 -7.24
CA VAL A 58 5.11 6.98 -8.58
C VAL A 58 5.95 8.24 -8.48
N GLU A 59 5.62 9.15 -7.57
CA GLU A 59 6.36 10.41 -7.45
C GLU A 59 7.81 10.18 -7.02
N ARG A 60 8.04 9.34 -6.00
CA ARG A 60 9.40 8.96 -5.62
C ARG A 60 10.19 8.30 -6.76
N ALA A 61 9.53 7.48 -7.58
CA ALA A 61 10.18 6.89 -8.74
C ALA A 61 10.56 7.96 -9.77
N ARG A 62 9.68 8.94 -10.03
CA ARG A 62 10.00 10.09 -10.89
C ARG A 62 11.16 10.90 -10.35
N ASP A 63 11.16 11.22 -9.06
CA ASP A 63 12.23 11.99 -8.43
C ASP A 63 13.59 11.31 -8.59
N ARG A 64 13.66 9.99 -8.36
CA ARG A 64 14.88 9.22 -8.59
C ARG A 64 15.32 9.24 -10.04
N LEU A 65 14.39 9.11 -10.98
CA LEU A 65 14.72 9.15 -12.41
C LEU A 65 15.25 10.52 -12.83
N ARG A 66 14.73 11.62 -12.27
CA ARG A 66 15.26 12.99 -12.53
C ARG A 66 16.67 13.20 -11.98
N GLN A 67 17.12 12.39 -11.02
CA GLN A 67 18.47 12.46 -10.45
C GLN A 67 19.50 11.70 -11.29
N ILE A 68 19.10 10.98 -12.33
CA ILE A 68 20.03 10.30 -13.23
C ILE A 68 20.78 11.37 -14.03
N PRO A 69 22.13 11.42 -13.97
CA PRO A 69 22.91 12.39 -14.74
C PRO A 69 22.75 12.15 -16.24
N ASP A 70 22.72 13.23 -17.03
CA ASP A 70 22.63 13.12 -18.50
C ASP A 70 23.80 12.30 -19.08
N ALA A 71 25.01 12.46 -18.52
CA ALA A 71 26.19 11.68 -18.90
C ALA A 71 26.03 10.16 -18.66
N ALA A 72 25.05 9.73 -17.86
CA ALA A 72 24.73 8.32 -17.67
C ALA A 72 23.95 7.73 -18.86
N ILE A 73 23.28 8.56 -19.67
CA ILE A 73 22.51 8.14 -20.84
C ILE A 73 23.44 7.59 -21.94
N ASP A 74 24.64 8.16 -22.09
CA ASP A 74 25.63 7.74 -23.08
C ASP A 74 26.39 6.47 -22.69
N ARG A 75 26.13 5.92 -21.50
CA ARG A 75 26.83 4.71 -21.04
C ARG A 75 26.35 3.48 -21.82
N PRO A 76 27.24 2.50 -22.07
CA PRO A 76 26.84 1.23 -22.65
C PRO A 76 25.72 0.57 -21.85
N ILE A 77 24.72 0.03 -22.55
CA ILE A 77 23.64 -0.73 -21.92
C ILE A 77 24.23 -2.02 -21.36
N THR A 78 24.13 -2.19 -20.04
CA THR A 78 24.54 -3.42 -19.35
C THR A 78 23.30 -4.19 -18.88
N THR A 79 23.32 -5.50 -19.06
CA THR A 79 22.30 -6.40 -18.54
C THR A 79 22.74 -6.93 -17.19
N VAL A 80 21.94 -6.73 -16.15
CA VAL A 80 22.15 -7.32 -14.83
C VAL A 80 20.99 -8.25 -14.52
N SER A 81 21.28 -9.44 -14.00
CA SER A 81 20.25 -10.33 -13.47
C SER A 81 19.68 -9.70 -12.22
N ALA A 82 18.36 -9.53 -12.19
CA ALA A 82 17.65 -9.03 -11.01
C ALA A 82 16.64 -10.09 -10.56
N GLU A 83 16.69 -10.44 -9.28
CA GLU A 83 15.63 -11.21 -8.62
C GLU A 83 14.67 -10.24 -7.95
N ILE A 84 13.38 -10.35 -8.29
CA ILE A 84 12.34 -9.51 -7.71
C ILE A 84 11.68 -10.29 -6.57
N GLY A 85 11.84 -9.82 -5.34
CA GLY A 85 11.12 -10.36 -4.18
C GLY A 85 11.79 -11.54 -3.47
N ALA A 86 13.11 -11.71 -3.58
CA ALA A 86 13.84 -12.55 -2.63
C ALA A 86 13.71 -11.92 -1.23
N ALA A 87 13.12 -12.69 -0.30
CA ALA A 87 12.91 -12.30 1.09
C ALA A 87 14.21 -12.29 1.90
#